data_AF-A0A936A2C2-F1
#
_entry.id   AF-A0A936A2C2-F1
#
_cell.length_a   1.000
_cell.length_b   1.000
_cell.length_c   1.000
_cell.angle_alpha   90.00
_cell.angle_beta   90.00
_cell.angle_gamma   90.00
#
_symmetry.space_group_name_H-M   'P 1'
#
loop_
_entity.id
_entity.type
_entity.pdbx_description
1 polymer ?
#
loop_
_entity_poly.entity_id
_entity_poly.type
_entity_poly.pdbx_seq_one_letter_code
_entity_poly.pdbx_strand_id
1 'polypeptide(L)'
;MATDPQQAERELAEWKALTSRYPLAHPAALAMPLLSALAANGTLCWLVSIRALSPFELVLLVAIESILYLLIAWLQHLPVPKSAHLKHQSMSWGARLGMSLFALIWLGCVYGMVLLVWLGQLGEAKALIADPIGFLGRSNIWIPLAIAVAGASVDAALDWRHWRRHGGAFVSTPAMTGAARWLTLFLGGFPFLMPMFLILIAINQLIEFVQKHTGKDSLWPMLLVPVMMLSVFGTMGWLLSAGVSGFAIGYVVAKLASECLIVFTPWIGKIAQKEAAEGGAKKGRKGVLPG
;
A
#
# COMPACT_ATOMS: atom_id res chain seq x y z
N MET A 1 -3.63 28.84 -2.77
CA MET A 1 -4.83 28.27 -3.41
C MET A 1 -5.87 28.03 -2.32
N ALA A 2 -7.02 28.70 -2.38
CA ALA A 2 -8.12 28.45 -1.45
C ALA A 2 -8.80 27.14 -1.87
N THR A 3 -8.80 26.13 -1.01
CA THR A 3 -9.56 24.90 -1.19
C THR A 3 -11.05 25.24 -1.27
N ASP A 4 -11.71 24.78 -2.34
CA ASP A 4 -13.15 24.92 -2.53
C ASP A 4 -13.87 24.36 -1.28
N PRO A 5 -14.74 25.14 -0.59
CA PRO A 5 -15.47 24.66 0.58
C PRO A 5 -16.28 23.38 0.30
N GLN A 6 -16.75 23.17 -0.93
CA GLN A 6 -17.41 21.92 -1.31
C GLN A 6 -16.46 20.72 -1.35
N GLN A 7 -15.17 20.93 -1.61
CA GLN A 7 -14.17 19.87 -1.59
C GLN A 7 -13.86 19.43 -0.16
N ALA A 8 -13.72 20.38 0.77
CA ALA A 8 -13.46 20.09 2.17
C ALA A 8 -14.62 19.32 2.85
N GLU A 9 -15.87 19.66 2.54
CA GLU A 9 -17.04 18.91 3.03
C GLU A 9 -17.10 17.48 2.51
N ARG A 10 -16.69 17.27 1.25
CA ARG A 10 -16.63 15.94 0.63
C ARG A 10 -15.54 15.07 1.26
N GLU A 11 -14.34 15.61 1.42
CA GLU A 11 -13.23 14.92 2.09
C GLU A 11 -13.61 14.53 3.53
N LEU A 12 -14.29 15.42 4.26
CA LEU A 12 -14.79 15.12 5.60
C LEU A 12 -15.83 13.98 5.61
N ALA A 13 -16.74 13.93 4.63
CA ALA A 13 -17.73 12.87 4.50
C ALA A 13 -17.09 11.51 4.19
N GLU A 14 -16.04 11.51 3.35
CA GLU A 14 -15.24 10.32 3.03
C GLU A 14 -14.53 9.77 4.28
N TRP A 15 -13.84 10.63 5.01
CA TRP A 15 -13.19 10.23 6.27
C TRP A 15 -14.20 9.72 7.28
N LYS A 16 -15.39 10.32 7.37
CA LYS A 16 -16.48 9.83 8.23
C LYS A 16 -16.90 8.41 7.86
N ALA A 17 -17.15 8.14 6.58
CA ALA A 17 -17.51 6.81 6.10
C ALA A 17 -16.40 5.76 6.38
N LEU A 18 -15.13 6.13 6.20
CA LEU A 18 -14.00 5.26 6.52
C LEU A 18 -13.92 4.95 8.02
N THR A 19 -14.02 5.97 8.88
CA THR A 19 -13.95 5.76 10.34
C THR A 19 -15.18 5.07 10.92
N SER A 20 -16.36 5.18 10.29
CA SER A 20 -17.54 4.43 10.71
C SER A 20 -17.42 2.95 10.35
N ARG A 21 -16.78 2.64 9.23
CA ARG A 21 -16.53 1.25 8.80
C ARG A 21 -15.43 0.57 9.62
N TYR A 22 -14.37 1.30 9.95
CA TYR A 22 -13.23 0.84 10.75
C TYR A 22 -13.10 1.67 12.03
N PRO A 23 -14.02 1.49 12.99
CA PRO A 23 -13.97 2.24 14.23
C PRO A 23 -12.73 1.86 15.04
N LEU A 24 -11.87 2.84 15.31
CA LEU A 24 -10.71 2.65 16.18
C LEU A 24 -11.07 3.00 17.63
N ALA A 25 -11.52 2.01 18.40
CA ALA A 25 -11.82 2.18 19.82
C ALA A 25 -10.54 2.49 20.62
N HIS A 26 -9.45 1.77 20.35
CA HIS A 26 -8.14 1.97 20.97
C HIS A 26 -7.01 1.62 19.97
N PRO A 27 -5.84 2.29 20.00
CA PRO A 27 -4.71 1.97 19.09
C PRO A 27 -4.27 0.50 19.09
N ALA A 28 -4.39 -0.18 20.23
CA ALA A 28 -4.11 -1.62 20.35
C ALA A 28 -4.99 -2.51 19.45
N ALA A 29 -6.14 -2.01 18.97
CA ALA A 29 -6.97 -2.73 18.00
C ALA A 29 -6.25 -2.96 16.65
N LEU A 30 -5.18 -2.21 16.37
CA LEU A 30 -4.33 -2.40 15.19
C LEU A 30 -3.35 -3.56 15.33
N ALA A 31 -3.13 -4.09 16.53
CA ALA A 31 -2.16 -5.15 16.76
C ALA A 31 -2.50 -6.41 15.97
N MET A 32 -3.77 -6.84 15.95
CA MET A 32 -4.18 -8.05 15.23
C MET A 32 -4.04 -7.92 13.70
N PRO A 33 -4.53 -6.86 13.04
CA PRO A 33 -4.26 -6.63 11.63
C PRO A 33 -2.77 -6.55 11.30
N LEU A 34 -1.97 -5.89 12.16
CA LEU A 34 -0.53 -5.77 11.96
C LEU A 34 0.17 -7.13 12.09
N LEU A 35 -0.17 -7.94 13.10
CA LEU A 35 0.35 -9.29 13.26
C LEU A 35 -0.04 -10.18 12.09
N SER A 36 -1.26 -10.04 11.57
CA SER A 36 -1.71 -10.77 10.39
C SER A 36 -0.91 -10.39 9.15
N ALA A 37 -0.66 -9.09 8.93
CA ALA A 37 0.18 -8.60 7.84
C ALA A 37 1.62 -9.11 7.96
N LEU A 38 2.19 -9.06 9.17
CA LEU A 38 3.53 -9.58 9.45
C LEU A 38 3.61 -11.09 9.21
N ALA A 39 2.61 -11.86 9.66
CA ALA A 39 2.57 -13.31 9.46
C ALA A 39 2.46 -13.68 7.97
N ALA A 40 1.60 -12.98 7.22
CA ALA A 40 1.44 -13.21 5.78
C ALA A 40 2.72 -12.90 5.00
N ASN A 41 3.35 -11.75 5.27
CA ASN A 41 4.61 -11.35 4.64
C ASN A 41 5.78 -12.24 5.08
N GLY A 42 5.82 -12.63 6.36
CA GLY A 42 6.80 -13.59 6.88
C GLY A 42 6.69 -14.95 6.20
N THR A 43 5.48 -15.42 5.93
CA THR A 43 5.23 -16.66 5.18
C THR A 43 5.74 -16.55 3.74
N LEU A 44 5.51 -15.43 3.06
CA LEU A 44 6.06 -15.21 1.71
C LEU A 44 7.59 -15.17 1.71
N CYS A 45 8.21 -14.48 2.68
CA CYS A 45 9.65 -14.50 2.88
C CYS A 45 10.18 -15.93 3.08
N TRP A 46 9.50 -16.72 3.91
CA TRP A 46 9.87 -18.10 4.17
C TRP A 46 9.74 -18.98 2.92
N LEU A 47 8.66 -18.84 2.14
CA LEU A 47 8.48 -19.58 0.88
C LEU A 47 9.58 -19.25 -0.14
N VAL A 48 9.99 -17.98 -0.22
CA VAL A 48 11.09 -17.57 -1.09
C VAL A 48 12.44 -18.09 -0.58
N SER A 49 12.68 -18.08 0.74
CA SER A 49 13.95 -18.52 1.31
C SER A 49 14.19 -20.03 1.15
N ILE A 50 13.14 -20.85 1.22
CA ILE A 50 13.20 -22.29 0.92
C ILE A 50 13.10 -22.61 -0.58
N ARG A 51 13.06 -21.58 -1.45
CA ARG A 51 12.92 -21.70 -2.91
C ARG A 51 11.62 -22.40 -3.36
N ALA A 52 10.59 -22.37 -2.53
CA ALA A 52 9.25 -22.83 -2.90
C ALA A 52 8.51 -21.80 -3.76
N LEU A 53 8.95 -20.54 -3.74
CA LEU A 53 8.45 -19.46 -4.58
C LEU A 53 9.62 -18.65 -5.16
N SER A 54 9.66 -18.48 -6.48
CA SER A 54 10.66 -17.62 -7.13
C SER A 54 10.30 -16.14 -6.99
N PRO A 55 11.27 -15.21 -7.14
CA PRO A 55 10.97 -13.78 -7.24
C PRO A 55 9.97 -13.41 -8.35
N PHE A 56 10.07 -14.05 -9.51
CA PHE A 56 9.13 -13.87 -10.61
C PHE A 56 7.72 -14.33 -10.22
N GLU A 57 7.59 -15.49 -9.59
CA GLU A 57 6.31 -16.00 -9.08
C GLU A 57 5.74 -15.10 -7.97
N LEU A 58 6.58 -14.48 -7.15
CA LEU A 58 6.16 -13.51 -6.14
C LEU A 58 5.55 -12.24 -6.76
N VAL A 59 6.19 -11.69 -7.79
CA VAL A 59 5.65 -10.52 -8.52
C VAL A 59 4.35 -10.89 -9.23
N LEU A 60 4.32 -12.06 -9.86
CA LEU A 60 3.14 -12.59 -10.53
C LEU A 60 1.99 -12.81 -9.55
N LEU A 61 2.26 -13.37 -8.37
CA LEU A 61 1.30 -13.55 -7.29
C LEU A 61 0.64 -12.21 -6.91
N VAL A 62 1.43 -11.17 -6.64
CA VAL A 62 0.88 -9.86 -6.27
C VAL A 62 0.11 -9.21 -7.42
N ALA A 63 0.54 -9.40 -8.67
CA ALA A 63 -0.20 -8.94 -9.85
C ALA A 63 -1.57 -9.63 -9.96
N ILE A 64 -1.62 -10.95 -9.80
CA ILE A 64 -2.88 -11.70 -9.83
C ILE A 64 -3.75 -11.34 -8.63
N GLU A 65 -3.19 -11.22 -7.42
CA GLU A 65 -3.90 -10.72 -6.23
C GLU A 65 -4.56 -9.38 -6.53
N SER A 66 -3.81 -8.42 -7.07
CA SER A 66 -4.32 -7.08 -7.42
C SER A 66 -5.56 -7.15 -8.32
N ILE A 67 -5.49 -7.99 -9.36
CA ILE A 67 -6.59 -8.18 -10.32
C ILE A 67 -7.79 -8.84 -9.64
N LEU A 68 -7.57 -9.88 -8.84
CA LEU A 68 -8.65 -10.58 -8.14
C LEU A 68 -9.34 -9.70 -7.10
N TYR A 69 -8.60 -8.92 -6.32
CA TYR A 69 -9.18 -7.95 -5.38
C TYR A 69 -10.03 -6.92 -6.10
N LEU A 70 -9.55 -6.39 -7.22
CA LEU A 70 -10.32 -5.44 -8.04
C LEU A 70 -11.56 -6.08 -8.67
N LEU A 71 -11.48 -7.33 -9.12
CA LEU A 71 -12.62 -8.06 -9.66
C LEU A 71 -13.66 -8.31 -8.58
N ILE A 72 -13.25 -8.75 -7.39
CA ILE A 72 -14.14 -8.95 -6.24
C ILE A 72 -14.77 -7.62 -5.84
N ALA A 73 -14.00 -6.54 -5.76
CA ALA A 73 -14.53 -5.20 -5.49
C ALA A 73 -15.56 -4.77 -6.55
N TRP A 74 -15.27 -5.00 -7.83
CA TRP A 74 -16.18 -4.68 -8.93
C TRP A 74 -17.50 -5.45 -8.80
N LEU A 75 -17.43 -6.76 -8.58
CA LEU A 75 -18.62 -7.60 -8.33
C LEU A 75 -19.39 -7.13 -7.09
N GLN A 76 -18.66 -6.76 -6.03
CA GLN A 76 -19.21 -6.24 -4.79
C GLN A 76 -19.97 -4.92 -5.00
N HIS A 77 -19.55 -4.09 -5.97
CA HIS A 77 -20.18 -2.81 -6.30
C HIS A 77 -21.41 -2.93 -7.23
N LEU A 78 -21.55 -4.01 -8.00
CA LEU A 78 -22.69 -4.18 -8.94
C LEU A 78 -24.07 -3.94 -8.32
N PRO A 79 -24.37 -4.42 -7.10
CA PRO A 79 -25.68 -4.23 -6.48
C PRO A 79 -25.78 -2.98 -5.59
N VAL A 80 -24.74 -2.14 -5.50
CA VAL A 80 -24.75 -0.90 -4.71
C VAL A 80 -25.25 0.27 -5.58
N PRO A 81 -26.22 1.09 -5.12
CA PRO A 81 -26.71 2.22 -5.89
C PRO A 81 -25.61 3.29 -6.05
N LYS A 82 -25.54 3.93 -7.22
CA LYS A 82 -24.52 4.94 -7.55
C LYS A 82 -24.48 6.12 -6.56
N SER A 83 -25.58 6.43 -5.88
CA SER A 83 -25.65 7.48 -4.85
C SER A 83 -24.85 7.14 -3.59
N ALA A 84 -24.61 5.85 -3.32
CA ALA A 84 -23.81 5.39 -2.19
C ALA A 84 -22.32 5.24 -2.54
N HIS A 85 -21.93 5.43 -3.81
CA HIS A 85 -20.52 5.36 -4.20
C HIS A 85 -19.78 6.64 -3.77
N LEU A 86 -18.55 6.47 -3.28
CA LEU A 86 -17.67 7.59 -3.00
C LEU A 86 -17.27 8.27 -4.33
N LYS A 87 -17.39 9.59 -4.42
CA LYS A 87 -17.20 10.35 -5.68
C LYS A 87 -15.79 10.22 -6.26
N HIS A 88 -14.75 10.01 -5.44
CA HIS A 88 -13.39 9.74 -5.94
C HIS A 88 -13.24 8.41 -6.72
N GLN A 89 -14.24 7.51 -6.69
CA GLN A 89 -14.21 6.28 -7.48
C GLN A 89 -14.51 6.51 -8.98
N SER A 90 -14.98 7.70 -9.39
CA SER A 90 -15.24 8.00 -10.80
C SER A 90 -14.02 8.64 -11.49
N MET A 91 -12.92 7.88 -11.62
CA MET A 91 -11.86 8.26 -12.54
C MET A 91 -12.38 8.31 -13.97
N SER A 92 -12.00 9.35 -14.73
CA SER A 92 -12.32 9.47 -16.14
C SER A 92 -11.73 8.29 -16.93
N TRP A 93 -12.36 7.93 -18.05
CA TRP A 93 -11.85 6.84 -18.91
C TRP A 93 -10.40 7.08 -19.35
N GLY A 94 -10.03 8.33 -19.64
CA GLY A 94 -8.65 8.70 -19.96
C GLY A 94 -7.67 8.43 -18.82
N ALA A 95 -8.02 8.77 -17.58
CA ALA A 95 -7.19 8.47 -16.41
C ALA A 95 -7.05 6.96 -16.18
N ARG A 96 -8.13 6.19 -16.36
CA ARG A 96 -8.10 4.72 -16.27
C ARG A 96 -7.18 4.09 -17.31
N LEU A 97 -7.28 4.53 -18.56
CA LEU A 97 -6.41 4.11 -19.65
C LEU A 97 -4.94 4.49 -19.39
N GLY A 98 -4.70 5.73 -18.97
CA GLY A 98 -3.37 6.23 -18.64
C GLY A 98 -2.70 5.42 -17.53
N MET A 99 -3.42 5.15 -16.43
CA MET A 99 -2.92 4.31 -15.35
C MET A 99 -2.71 2.85 -15.77
N SER A 100 -3.60 2.30 -16.61
CA SER A 100 -3.45 0.92 -17.11
C SER A 100 -2.22 0.80 -18.02
N LEU A 101 -2.00 1.76 -18.91
CA LEU A 101 -0.82 1.81 -19.75
C LEU A 101 0.45 1.99 -18.91
N PHE A 102 0.42 2.88 -17.92
CA PHE A 102 1.52 3.08 -17.00
C PHE A 102 1.86 1.78 -16.24
N ALA A 103 0.85 1.08 -15.73
CA ALA A 103 1.01 -0.20 -15.05
C ALA A 103 1.63 -1.27 -15.98
N LEU A 104 1.18 -1.35 -17.23
CA LEU A 104 1.75 -2.27 -18.22
C LEU A 104 3.21 -1.93 -18.55
N ILE A 105 3.54 -0.65 -18.73
CA ILE A 105 4.92 -0.19 -18.94
C ILE A 105 5.77 -0.52 -17.70
N TRP A 106 5.24 -0.31 -16.50
CA TRP A 106 5.95 -0.60 -15.27
C TRP A 106 6.26 -2.10 -15.13
N LEU A 107 5.26 -2.96 -15.36
CA LEU A 107 5.41 -4.41 -15.35
C LEU A 107 6.35 -4.89 -16.47
N GLY A 108 6.23 -4.35 -17.68
CA GLY A 108 7.05 -4.75 -18.81
C GLY A 108 8.50 -4.27 -18.72
N CYS A 109 8.72 -2.99 -18.43
CA CYS A 109 10.05 -2.38 -18.46
C CYS A 109 10.79 -2.54 -17.13
N VAL A 110 10.17 -2.14 -16.00
CA VAL A 110 10.87 -2.15 -14.70
C VAL A 110 11.03 -3.59 -14.21
N TYR A 111 9.95 -4.35 -14.12
CA TYR A 111 10.06 -5.76 -13.72
C TYR A 111 10.72 -6.63 -14.79
N GLY A 112 10.57 -6.33 -16.08
CA GLY A 112 11.35 -7.00 -17.12
C GLY A 112 12.85 -6.80 -16.93
N MET A 113 13.31 -5.58 -16.68
CA MET A 113 14.71 -5.29 -16.40
C MET A 113 15.18 -5.99 -15.10
N VAL A 114 14.42 -5.88 -14.02
CA VAL A 114 14.80 -6.47 -12.73
C VAL A 114 14.82 -8.00 -12.78
N LEU A 115 13.74 -8.63 -13.23
CA LEU A 115 13.58 -10.08 -13.18
C LEU A 115 14.39 -10.78 -14.29
N LEU A 116 14.38 -10.24 -15.52
CA LEU A 116 15.00 -10.93 -16.66
C LEU A 116 16.49 -10.59 -16.80
N VAL A 117 16.86 -9.32 -16.61
CA VAL A 117 18.24 -8.86 -16.82
C VAL A 117 19.05 -8.99 -15.54
N TRP A 118 18.57 -8.46 -14.42
CA TRP A 118 19.33 -8.46 -13.17
C TRP A 118 19.27 -9.82 -12.45
N LEU A 119 18.09 -10.42 -12.31
CA LEU A 119 17.95 -11.72 -11.64
C LEU A 119 18.07 -12.94 -12.57
N GLY A 120 18.17 -12.73 -13.89
CA GLY A 120 18.38 -13.81 -14.86
C GLY A 120 17.22 -14.78 -15.04
N GLN A 121 15.98 -14.43 -14.66
CA GLN A 121 14.81 -15.32 -14.68
C GLN A 121 14.14 -15.45 -16.06
N LEU A 122 14.93 -15.42 -17.14
CA LEU A 122 14.43 -15.53 -18.52
C LEU A 122 13.73 -16.89 -18.77
N GLY A 123 14.19 -17.95 -18.12
CA GLY A 123 13.62 -19.29 -18.25
C GLY A 123 12.18 -19.37 -17.75
N GLU A 124 11.90 -18.74 -16.61
CA GLU A 124 10.55 -18.70 -16.01
C GLU A 124 9.59 -17.87 -16.86
N ALA A 125 10.04 -16.74 -17.38
CA ALA A 125 9.25 -15.92 -18.30
C ALA A 125 8.91 -16.68 -19.59
N LYS A 126 9.88 -17.41 -20.18
CA LYS A 126 9.62 -18.27 -21.34
C LYS A 126 8.66 -19.40 -21.01
N ALA A 127 8.78 -20.02 -19.84
CA ALA A 127 7.88 -21.08 -19.40
C ALA A 127 6.45 -20.57 -19.22
N LEU A 128 6.26 -19.39 -18.61
CA LEU A 128 4.95 -18.75 -18.48
C LEU A 128 4.34 -18.41 -19.85
N ILE A 129 5.13 -17.90 -20.81
CA ILE A 129 4.63 -17.56 -22.15
C ILE A 129 4.27 -18.83 -22.94
N ALA A 130 5.09 -19.88 -22.84
CA ALA A 130 4.88 -21.11 -23.59
C ALA A 130 3.70 -21.95 -23.08
N ASP A 131 3.54 -22.01 -21.76
CA ASP A 131 2.46 -22.78 -21.11
C ASP A 131 2.00 -22.08 -19.83
N PRO A 132 1.13 -21.05 -19.94
CA PRO A 132 0.69 -20.28 -18.78
C PRO A 132 -0.04 -21.15 -17.76
N ILE A 133 -0.93 -22.04 -18.20
CA ILE A 133 -1.77 -22.85 -17.31
C ILE A 133 -0.91 -23.89 -16.58
N GLY A 134 -0.02 -24.58 -17.29
CA GLY A 134 0.87 -25.56 -16.66
C GLY A 134 2.01 -24.93 -15.85
N PHE A 135 2.44 -23.70 -16.16
CA PHE A 135 3.33 -22.93 -15.29
C PHE A 135 2.64 -22.63 -13.96
N LEU A 136 1.44 -22.02 -14.00
CA LEU A 136 0.69 -21.73 -12.78
C LEU A 136 0.39 -23.02 -12.03
N GLY A 137 -0.07 -24.09 -12.70
CA GLY A 137 -0.42 -25.38 -12.09
C GLY A 137 0.71 -26.08 -11.32
N ARG A 138 1.98 -25.82 -11.68
CA ARG A 138 3.18 -26.33 -10.97
C ARG A 138 3.69 -25.37 -9.90
N SER A 139 3.24 -24.13 -9.93
CA SER A 139 3.67 -23.08 -9.02
C SER A 139 2.93 -23.15 -7.68
N ASN A 140 3.60 -22.78 -6.60
CA ASN A 140 3.02 -22.72 -5.26
C ASN A 140 2.16 -21.47 -5.00
N ILE A 141 1.95 -20.62 -6.02
CA ILE A 141 1.16 -19.39 -5.90
C ILE A 141 -0.31 -19.63 -5.49
N TRP A 142 -0.88 -20.80 -5.76
CA TRP A 142 -2.31 -21.05 -5.53
C TRP A 142 -2.70 -20.99 -4.06
N ILE A 143 -1.82 -21.41 -3.15
CA ILE A 143 -2.12 -21.43 -1.72
C ILE A 143 -2.28 -19.98 -1.20
N PRO A 144 -1.28 -19.08 -1.37
CA PRO A 144 -1.47 -17.67 -1.05
C PRO A 144 -2.67 -17.04 -1.76
N LEU A 145 -2.89 -17.37 -3.04
CA LEU A 145 -3.98 -16.81 -3.83
C LEU A 145 -5.36 -17.22 -3.29
N ALA A 146 -5.53 -18.49 -2.94
CA ALA A 146 -6.77 -19.00 -2.37
C ALA A 146 -7.09 -18.33 -1.03
N ILE A 147 -6.07 -18.14 -0.17
CA ILE A 147 -6.20 -17.42 1.10
C ILE A 147 -6.61 -15.96 0.84
N ALA A 148 -5.96 -15.29 -0.11
CA ALA A 148 -6.27 -13.92 -0.48
C ALA A 148 -7.72 -13.77 -0.97
N VAL A 149 -8.17 -14.66 -1.87
CA VAL A 149 -9.55 -14.67 -2.40
C VAL A 149 -10.58 -14.97 -1.30
N ALA A 150 -10.30 -15.93 -0.42
CA ALA A 150 -11.17 -16.26 0.70
C ALA A 150 -11.31 -15.06 1.65
N GLY A 151 -10.19 -14.44 2.04
CA GLY A 151 -10.18 -13.23 2.86
C GLY A 151 -10.94 -12.08 2.21
N ALA A 152 -10.67 -11.80 0.93
CA ALA A 152 -11.37 -10.79 0.15
C ALA A 152 -12.89 -11.01 0.10
N SER A 153 -13.32 -12.27 -0.01
CA SER A 153 -14.74 -12.64 -0.07
C SER A 153 -15.43 -12.44 1.29
N VAL A 154 -14.75 -12.78 2.39
CA VAL A 154 -15.23 -12.53 3.75
C VAL A 154 -15.35 -11.01 3.98
N ASP A 155 -14.32 -10.25 3.65
CA ASP A 155 -14.33 -8.80 3.75
C ASP A 155 -15.45 -8.18 2.92
N ALA A 156 -15.64 -8.65 1.68
CA ALA A 156 -16.70 -8.18 0.80
C ALA A 156 -18.09 -8.39 1.44
N ALA A 157 -18.32 -9.56 2.04
CA ALA A 157 -19.56 -9.88 2.73
C ALA A 157 -19.78 -9.01 4.00
N LEU A 158 -18.70 -8.75 4.76
CA LEU A 158 -18.75 -7.90 5.94
C LEU A 158 -19.06 -6.44 5.60
N ASP A 159 -18.47 -5.91 4.54
CA ASP A 159 -18.76 -4.57 4.03
C ASP A 159 -20.23 -4.45 3.61
N TRP A 160 -20.74 -5.45 2.90
CA TRP A 160 -22.14 -5.53 2.49
C TRP A 160 -23.09 -5.52 3.69
N ARG A 161 -22.79 -6.34 4.69
CA ARG A 161 -23.56 -6.44 5.93
C ARG A 161 -23.50 -5.13 6.73
N HIS A 162 -22.35 -4.48 6.78
CA HIS A 162 -22.18 -3.20 7.45
C HIS A 162 -23.00 -2.10 6.76
N TRP A 163 -22.87 -1.97 5.44
CA TRP A 163 -23.60 -0.96 4.66
C TRP A 163 -25.11 -1.15 4.73
N ARG A 164 -25.61 -2.39 4.60
CA ARG A 164 -27.06 -2.65 4.72
C ARG A 164 -27.64 -2.31 6.09
N ARG A 165 -26.82 -2.28 7.15
CA ARG A 165 -27.27 -1.97 8.51
C ARG A 165 -27.21 -0.49 8.85
N HIS A 166 -26.17 0.21 8.39
CA HIS A 166 -25.90 1.59 8.79
C HIS A 166 -26.24 2.61 7.69
N GLY A 167 -26.42 2.15 6.44
CA GLY A 167 -26.63 3.02 5.29
C GLY A 167 -25.40 3.87 4.96
N GLY A 168 -25.63 4.95 4.21
CA GLY A 168 -24.60 5.92 3.86
C GLY A 168 -23.68 5.48 2.71
N ALA A 169 -22.46 6.01 2.72
CA ALA A 169 -21.48 5.73 1.69
C ALA A 169 -20.89 4.32 1.84
N PHE A 170 -20.72 3.64 0.71
CA PHE A 170 -20.17 2.30 0.65
C PHE A 170 -18.65 2.33 0.59
N VAL A 171 -18.02 1.57 1.49
CA VAL A 171 -16.56 1.41 1.57
C VAL A 171 -16.23 -0.05 1.27
N SER A 172 -15.43 -0.27 0.22
CA SER A 172 -14.99 -1.61 -0.20
C SER A 172 -13.57 -1.88 0.34
N THR A 173 -13.47 -2.82 1.29
CA THR A 173 -12.19 -3.36 1.77
C THR A 173 -11.41 -3.99 0.62
N PRO A 174 -12.00 -4.86 -0.24
CA PRO A 174 -11.29 -5.44 -1.38
C PRO A 174 -10.72 -4.39 -2.34
N ALA A 175 -11.43 -3.28 -2.57
CA ALA A 175 -10.91 -2.20 -3.41
C ALA A 175 -9.65 -1.55 -2.81
N MET A 176 -9.66 -1.27 -1.50
CA MET A 176 -8.49 -0.71 -0.82
C MET A 176 -7.32 -1.70 -0.83
N THR A 177 -7.57 -2.97 -0.53
CA THR A 177 -6.55 -4.03 -0.57
C THR A 177 -5.96 -4.18 -1.97
N GLY A 178 -6.79 -4.17 -3.02
CA GLY A 178 -6.33 -4.16 -4.40
C GLY A 178 -5.45 -2.95 -4.73
N ALA A 179 -5.81 -1.76 -4.22
CA ALA A 179 -4.99 -0.56 -4.38
C ALA A 179 -3.63 -0.66 -3.68
N ALA A 180 -3.54 -1.26 -2.48
CA ALA A 180 -2.24 -1.50 -1.83
C ALA A 180 -1.40 -2.54 -2.56
N ARG A 181 -2.01 -3.52 -3.25
CA ARG A 181 -1.27 -4.46 -4.09
C ARG A 181 -0.69 -3.78 -5.33
N TRP A 182 -1.43 -2.86 -5.94
CA TRP A 182 -0.88 -1.96 -6.97
C TRP A 182 0.25 -1.09 -6.46
N LEU A 183 0.09 -0.50 -5.27
CA LEU A 183 1.14 0.26 -4.63
C LEU A 183 2.38 -0.60 -4.33
N THR A 184 2.17 -1.86 -3.93
CA THR A 184 3.26 -2.84 -3.73
C THR A 184 3.99 -3.10 -5.04
N LEU A 185 3.27 -3.28 -6.15
CA LEU A 185 3.90 -3.48 -7.46
C LEU A 185 4.69 -2.25 -7.90
N PHE A 186 4.18 -1.06 -7.61
CA PHE A 186 4.88 0.17 -7.89
C PHE A 186 6.16 0.29 -7.04
N LEU A 187 6.03 0.24 -5.72
CA LEU A 187 7.13 0.38 -4.78
C LEU A 187 8.15 -0.76 -4.88
N GLY A 188 7.69 -1.98 -5.12
CA GLY A 188 8.50 -3.20 -5.24
C GLY A 188 9.24 -3.32 -6.58
N GLY A 189 8.89 -2.50 -7.59
CA GLY A 189 9.64 -2.43 -8.84
C GLY A 189 11.07 -1.90 -8.61
N PHE A 190 11.23 -1.12 -7.55
CA PHE A 190 12.52 -0.74 -7.00
C PHE A 190 12.65 -1.32 -5.59
N PRO A 191 13.10 -2.58 -5.43
CA PRO A 191 13.10 -3.28 -4.14
C PRO A 191 13.87 -2.53 -3.05
N PHE A 192 14.76 -1.60 -3.42
CA PHE A 192 15.53 -0.78 -2.48
C PHE A 192 14.84 0.52 -2.08
N LEU A 193 13.88 1.00 -2.87
CA LEU A 193 13.26 2.31 -2.66
C LEU A 193 12.58 2.42 -1.29
N MET A 194 11.84 1.38 -0.89
CA MET A 194 11.17 1.37 0.41
C MET A 194 12.13 1.25 1.60
N PRO A 195 13.10 0.31 1.62
CA PRO A 195 14.17 0.34 2.61
C PRO A 195 14.88 1.70 2.71
N MET A 196 15.17 2.35 1.57
CA MET A 196 15.79 3.68 1.56
C MET A 196 14.89 4.73 2.20
N PHE A 197 13.59 4.78 1.86
CA PHE A 197 12.64 5.71 2.48
C PHE A 197 12.51 5.49 3.98
N LEU A 198 12.47 4.23 4.44
CA LEU A 198 12.41 3.91 5.87
C LEU A 198 13.66 4.39 6.61
N ILE A 199 14.84 4.17 6.04
CA ILE A 199 16.11 4.68 6.59
C ILE A 199 16.09 6.21 6.64
N LEU A 200 15.67 6.88 5.57
CA LEU A 200 15.58 8.35 5.53
C LEU A 200 14.62 8.90 6.59
N ILE A 201 13.44 8.30 6.76
CA ILE A 201 12.46 8.71 7.78
C ILE A 201 13.03 8.50 9.18
N ALA A 202 13.58 7.31 9.46
CA ALA A 202 14.15 6.98 10.77
C ALA A 202 15.24 7.97 11.16
N ILE A 203 16.05 8.41 10.19
CA ILE A 203 17.12 9.33 10.49
C ILE A 203 16.62 10.77 10.58
N ASN A 204 15.64 11.21 9.79
CA ASN A 204 15.05 12.53 10.00
C ASN A 204 14.48 12.66 11.43
N GLN A 205 13.82 11.60 11.92
CA GLN A 205 13.36 11.54 13.32
C GLN A 205 14.52 11.57 14.32
N LEU A 206 15.63 10.88 14.02
CA LEU A 206 16.83 10.91 14.85
C LEU A 206 17.46 12.32 14.89
N ILE A 207 17.53 13.02 13.75
CA ILE A 207 18.05 14.39 13.66
C ILE A 207 17.16 15.33 14.48
N GLU A 208 15.85 15.28 14.32
CA GLU A 208 14.91 16.07 15.11
C GLU A 208 15.06 15.80 16.60
N PHE A 209 15.20 14.53 16.99
CA PHE A 209 15.44 14.12 18.36
C PHE A 209 16.74 14.72 18.90
N VAL A 210 17.85 14.61 18.17
CA VAL A 210 19.15 15.15 18.57
C VAL A 210 19.11 16.67 18.67
N GLN A 211 18.57 17.37 17.66
CA GLN A 211 18.43 18.83 17.68
C GLN A 211 17.60 19.33 18.87
N LYS A 212 16.57 18.59 19.26
CA LYS A 212 15.75 18.89 20.44
C LYS A 212 16.54 18.79 21.75
N HIS A 213 17.56 17.92 21.83
CA HIS A 213 18.35 17.68 23.05
C HIS A 213 19.70 18.42 23.08
N THR A 214 20.33 18.69 21.94
CA THR A 214 21.65 19.35 21.86
C THR A 214 21.61 20.79 21.38
N GLY A 215 20.44 21.34 21.03
CA GLY A 215 20.29 22.69 20.47
C GLY A 215 20.50 22.75 18.96
N LYS A 216 20.03 23.84 18.33
CA LYS A 216 20.01 24.01 16.86
C LYS A 216 21.40 24.21 16.25
N ASP A 217 22.38 24.66 17.03
CA ASP A 217 23.76 24.94 16.58
C ASP A 217 24.68 23.71 16.64
N SER A 218 24.10 22.54 16.88
CA SER A 218 24.82 21.27 16.98
C SER A 218 25.40 20.84 15.63
N LEU A 219 26.66 20.39 15.62
CA LEU A 219 27.31 19.81 14.44
C LEU A 219 26.86 18.36 14.15
N TRP A 220 26.14 17.73 15.08
CA TRP A 220 25.68 16.35 14.96
C TRP A 220 24.82 16.06 13.72
N PRO A 221 23.87 16.91 13.30
CA PRO A 221 23.12 16.73 12.05
C PRO A 221 24.04 16.71 10.81
N MET A 222 25.10 17.52 10.80
CA MET A 222 26.05 17.60 9.69
C MET A 222 26.90 16.33 9.56
N LEU A 223 27.22 15.68 10.69
CA LEU A 223 27.90 14.38 10.73
C LEU A 223 26.96 13.19 10.47
N LEU A 224 25.70 13.31 10.89
CA LEU A 224 24.69 12.29 10.65
C LEU A 224 24.47 12.11 9.14
N VAL A 225 24.27 13.20 8.39
CA VAL A 225 23.92 13.17 6.94
C VAL A 225 24.85 12.26 6.10
N PRO A 226 26.19 12.37 6.14
CA PRO A 226 27.10 11.47 5.42
C PRO A 226 26.96 10.00 5.85
N VAL A 227 26.83 9.74 7.15
CA VAL A 227 26.61 8.39 7.70
C VAL A 227 25.27 7.83 7.20
N MET A 228 24.26 8.69 7.02
CA MET A 228 22.98 8.29 6.39
C MET A 228 23.17 7.88 4.95
N MET A 229 23.86 8.69 4.16
CA MET A 229 24.05 8.37 2.75
C MET A 229 24.82 7.06 2.61
N LEU A 230 25.86 6.86 3.43
CA LEU A 230 26.60 5.61 3.50
C LEU A 230 25.73 4.43 3.92
N SER A 231 24.82 4.57 4.89
CA SER A 231 23.93 3.48 5.31
C SER A 231 22.89 3.14 4.25
N VAL A 232 22.31 4.16 3.60
CA VAL A 232 21.35 4.02 2.49
C VAL A 232 22.01 3.31 1.30
N PHE A 233 23.15 3.82 0.81
CA PHE A 233 23.86 3.22 -0.32
C PHE A 233 24.51 1.88 0.04
N GLY A 234 24.99 1.71 1.27
CA GLY A 234 25.54 0.45 1.77
C GLY A 234 24.47 -0.65 1.83
N THR A 235 23.28 -0.32 2.34
CA THR A 235 22.13 -1.25 2.35
C THR A 235 21.71 -1.59 0.93
N MET A 236 21.67 -0.61 0.02
CA MET A 236 21.37 -0.85 -1.40
C MET A 236 22.41 -1.77 -2.06
N GLY A 237 23.70 -1.51 -1.85
CA GLY A 237 24.79 -2.35 -2.37
C GLY A 237 24.75 -3.77 -1.81
N TRP A 238 24.44 -3.91 -0.52
CA TRP A 238 24.24 -5.22 0.11
C TRP A 238 23.05 -5.97 -0.50
N LEU A 239 21.87 -5.34 -0.62
CA LEU A 239 20.70 -5.97 -1.22
C LEU A 239 20.92 -6.32 -2.71
N LEU A 240 21.64 -5.47 -3.45
CA LEU A 240 22.01 -5.74 -4.85
C LEU A 240 22.94 -6.96 -4.95
N SER A 241 23.97 -7.03 -4.11
CA SER A 241 24.92 -8.15 -4.10
C SER A 241 24.31 -9.46 -3.59
N ALA A 242 23.26 -9.40 -2.77
CA ALA A 242 22.50 -10.56 -2.32
C ALA A 242 21.58 -11.16 -3.41
N GLY A 243 21.47 -10.52 -4.59
CA GLY A 243 20.73 -11.03 -5.74
C GLY A 243 19.26 -11.32 -5.43
N VAL A 244 18.84 -12.57 -5.66
CA VAL A 244 17.46 -13.06 -5.45
C VAL A 244 16.96 -12.80 -4.02
N SER A 245 17.80 -13.09 -3.01
CA SER A 245 17.41 -12.91 -1.61
C SER A 245 17.25 -11.43 -1.26
N GLY A 246 18.13 -10.57 -1.77
CA GLY A 246 18.05 -9.12 -1.56
C GLY A 246 16.83 -8.51 -2.22
N PHE A 247 16.49 -8.95 -3.45
CA PHE A 247 15.23 -8.58 -4.10
C PHE A 247 14.02 -8.99 -3.25
N ALA A 248 13.98 -10.24 -2.79
CA ALA A 248 12.85 -10.75 -2.02
C ALA A 248 12.61 -9.96 -0.72
N ILE A 249 13.68 -9.64 0.02
CA ILE A 249 13.60 -8.81 1.22
C ILE A 249 13.03 -7.44 0.88
N GLY A 250 13.60 -6.76 -0.12
CA GLY A 250 13.13 -5.44 -0.52
C GLY A 250 11.67 -5.42 -0.98
N TYR A 251 11.28 -6.44 -1.72
CA TYR A 251 9.91 -6.61 -2.20
C TYR A 251 8.93 -6.87 -1.06
N VAL A 252 9.27 -7.74 -0.11
CA VAL A 252 8.42 -8.00 1.07
C VAL A 252 8.33 -6.79 1.98
N VAL A 253 9.40 -6.01 2.13
CA VAL A 253 9.35 -4.72 2.85
C VAL A 253 8.40 -3.75 2.16
N ALA A 254 8.43 -3.66 0.82
CA ALA A 254 7.48 -2.82 0.07
C ALA A 254 6.03 -3.29 0.22
N LYS A 255 5.80 -4.61 0.22
CA LYS A 255 4.47 -5.21 0.46
C LYS A 255 3.97 -4.91 1.87
N LEU A 256 4.78 -5.14 2.88
CA LEU A 256 4.44 -4.84 4.27
C LEU A 256 4.13 -3.36 4.48
N ALA A 257 4.95 -2.46 3.91
CA ALA A 257 4.71 -1.02 4.02
C ALA A 257 3.37 -0.61 3.37
N SER A 258 3.05 -1.17 2.20
CA SER A 258 1.78 -0.92 1.51
C SER A 258 0.58 -1.44 2.31
N GLU A 259 0.69 -2.60 2.94
CA GLU A 259 -0.34 -3.15 3.82
C GLU A 259 -0.52 -2.34 5.11
N CYS A 260 0.58 -1.88 5.71
CA CYS A 260 0.55 -1.01 6.87
C CYS A 260 -0.24 0.27 6.58
N LEU A 261 -0.13 0.86 5.39
CA LEU A 261 -0.93 2.03 5.01
C LEU A 261 -2.45 1.74 5.09
N ILE A 262 -2.89 0.54 4.71
CA ILE A 262 -4.30 0.13 4.90
C ILE A 262 -4.61 -0.07 6.38
N VAL A 263 -3.79 -0.82 7.10
CA VAL A 263 -4.00 -1.10 8.53
C VAL A 263 -4.13 0.20 9.33
N PHE A 264 -3.34 1.22 8.99
CA PHE A 264 -3.36 2.53 9.64
C PHE A 264 -4.40 3.51 9.09
N THR A 265 -5.12 3.19 8.02
CA THR A 265 -6.22 4.01 7.46
C THR A 265 -7.22 4.51 8.52
N PRO A 266 -7.74 3.68 9.45
CA PRO A 266 -8.63 4.19 10.51
C PRO A 266 -7.99 5.21 11.44
N TRP A 267 -6.69 5.06 11.74
CA TRP A 267 -5.98 6.02 12.58
C TRP A 267 -5.74 7.34 11.83
N ILE A 268 -5.31 7.27 10.57
CA ILE A 268 -5.15 8.42 9.68
C ILE A 268 -6.48 9.17 9.55
N GLY A 269 -7.58 8.46 9.34
CA GLY A 269 -8.90 9.07 9.24
C GLY A 269 -9.34 9.80 10.51
N LYS A 270 -9.02 9.25 11.69
CA LYS A 270 -9.30 9.92 12.97
C LYS A 270 -8.50 11.21 13.14
N ILE A 271 -7.22 11.21 12.75
CA ILE A 271 -6.37 12.41 12.78
C ILE A 271 -6.91 13.45 11.79
N ALA A 272 -7.17 13.05 10.54
CA ALA A 272 -7.69 13.93 9.50
C ALA A 272 -9.01 14.60 9.89
N GLN A 273 -9.92 13.86 10.54
CA GLN A 273 -11.17 14.43 11.06
C GLN A 273 -10.93 15.47 12.16
N LYS A 274 -10.01 15.19 13.09
CA LYS A 274 -9.67 16.11 14.17
C LYS A 274 -9.08 17.41 13.61
N GLU A 275 -8.15 17.30 12.66
CA GLU A 275 -7.56 18.45 11.99
C GLU A 275 -8.57 19.26 11.18
N ALA A 276 -9.49 18.60 10.47
CA ALA A 276 -10.57 19.26 9.74
C ALA A 276 -11.53 20.01 10.68
N ALA A 277 -11.86 19.43 11.84
CA ALA A 277 -12.69 20.09 12.86
C ALA A 277 -12.00 21.31 13.47
N GLU A 278 -10.69 21.22 13.78
CA GLU A 278 -9.91 22.32 14.34
C GLU A 278 -9.63 23.44 13.31
N GLY A 279 -9.38 23.08 12.05
CA GLY A 279 -9.19 24.01 10.94
C GLY A 279 -10.47 24.77 10.57
N GLY A 280 -11.63 24.11 10.62
CA GLY A 280 -12.94 24.72 10.48
C GLY A 280 -13.26 25.71 11.59
N ALA A 281 -12.94 25.38 12.85
CA ALA A 281 -13.12 26.26 14.00
C ALA A 281 -12.25 27.53 13.93
N LYS A 282 -11.01 27.42 13.42
CA LYS A 282 -10.11 28.57 13.19
C LYS A 282 -10.59 29.49 12.04
N LYS A 283 -11.20 28.95 10.98
CA LYS A 283 -11.81 29.75 9.90
C LYS A 283 -13.12 30.42 10.34
N GLY A 284 -13.96 29.72 11.11
CA GLY A 284 -15.19 30.27 11.68
C GLY A 284 -14.96 31.46 12.61
N ARG A 285 -13.88 31.44 13.42
CA ARG A 285 -13.49 32.59 14.26
C ARG A 285 -12.98 33.82 13.50
N LYS A 286 -12.47 33.67 12.27
CA LYS A 286 -12.05 34.81 11.44
C LYS A 286 -13.20 35.41 10.61
N GLY A 287 -14.32 34.70 10.46
CA GLY A 287 -15.53 35.17 9.77
C GLY A 287 -16.54 35.88 10.67
N VAL A 288 -16.30 35.90 11.99
CA VAL A 288 -17.11 36.61 12.98
C VAL A 288 -16.24 37.71 13.61
N LEU A 289 -15.87 38.71 12.80
CA LEU A 289 -15.57 40.02 13.35
C LEU A 289 -16.87 40.82 13.26
N PRO A 290 -17.40 41.33 14.38
CA PRO A 290 -18.58 42.20 14.34
C PRO A 290 -18.19 43.47 13.58
N GLY A 291 -18.92 43.75 12.50
CA GLY A 291 -19.05 45.12 11.99
C GLY A 291 -19.94 45.94 12.91
#